data_AF-A0A9X9X3R9-F1
#
_entry.id   AF-A0A9X9X3R9-F1
#
_cell.length_a   1.000
_cell.length_b   1.000
_cell.length_c   1.000
_cell.angle_alpha   90.00
_cell.angle_beta   90.00
_cell.angle_gamma   90.00
#
_symmetry.space_group_name_H-M   'P 1'
#
loop_
_entity.id
_entity.type
_entity.pdbx_description
1 polymer ?
#
loop_
_entity_poly.entity_id
_entity_poly.type
_entity_poly.pdbx_seq_one_letter_code
_entity_poly.pdbx_strand_id
1 'polypeptide(L)'
;MSFADPRDGDLEDDASSTSHHSLLGHASYILLEISLPKLALAAILLLVVPAVLIGGAPKAALWFAGTVWNQVSEAGRVASVLAFLAILGVVAWRWGGALFRATERNFWSLNAALVQPLYMAVREAVALLTERFAPGGFARARRIAGPVAGLLLACLAAIVVVSVGPLPVVIVEDTSPAGLLRAAQDSLRNGVWAVAVYLMFGAPAWSIAEAVAGTPRDLDGGAPDGPATWRIAHLSDIHVVGDPHGFRLECGRDGPRGNDRLARTLDVLEDEDARQRLDWVLITGDITDAGRNAEYIAFEDAVSAHPALRERMLIIPGNHDVNIVDRANPARLELPVAPGGALRRMRMLSAMARLQGKRVHVVDRRARRVGPTLDAWLAEAGRGAALARFMDEGGLRAGMAARERWDEAFPMVVPPPAPDGLGVVLLDSNAETHFSFTNALGLVGMAQLRAAEAAMAEYPAARWLVALHHHLIEYPRPGAPLADRIGTALVNGHWVLRRLRRVAPRILVLHGHRHYDWMGRSGALRIVSAPSPVMSAPPGTEGHAWIHALAPAPDGGLALLAPRRVVVP
;
A
#
# COMPACT_ATOMS: atom_id res chain seq x y z
N MET A 1 34.93 -27.69 22.97
CA MET A 1 34.37 -26.36 22.64
C MET A 1 33.67 -26.50 21.30
N SER A 2 32.38 -26.17 21.22
CA SER A 2 31.71 -26.02 19.92
C SER A 2 32.14 -24.68 19.35
N PHE A 3 32.52 -24.63 18.07
CA PHE A 3 32.93 -23.39 17.40
C PHE A 3 31.74 -22.49 17.02
N ALA A 4 30.52 -23.05 17.01
CA ALA A 4 29.27 -22.34 16.78
C ALA A 4 28.08 -23.13 17.37
N ASP A 5 26.97 -22.44 17.65
CA ASP A 5 25.67 -23.04 17.92
C ASP A 5 24.75 -22.73 16.71
N PRO A 6 24.24 -23.74 15.98
CA PRO A 6 23.38 -23.50 14.81
C PRO A 6 22.12 -22.68 15.13
N ARG A 7 21.68 -22.64 16.39
CA ARG A 7 20.53 -21.82 16.81
C ARG A 7 20.82 -20.33 16.68
N ASP A 8 22.09 -19.93 16.76
CA ASP A 8 22.51 -18.52 16.68
C ASP A 8 22.60 -18.01 15.25
N GLY A 9 22.32 -18.87 14.27
CA GLY A 9 22.31 -18.53 12.86
C GLY A 9 23.71 -18.28 12.28
N ASP A 10 23.75 -18.02 10.99
CA ASP A 10 24.98 -17.72 10.26
C ASP A 10 24.82 -16.54 9.31
N LEU A 11 25.79 -16.34 8.41
CA LEU A 11 25.80 -15.21 7.49
C LEU A 11 24.59 -15.21 6.54
N GLU A 12 24.00 -16.37 6.22
CA GLU A 12 22.83 -16.47 5.34
C GLU A 12 21.58 -15.84 5.96
N ASP A 13 21.47 -15.87 7.30
CA ASP A 13 20.36 -15.25 8.03
C ASP A 13 20.36 -13.70 7.92
N ASP A 14 21.49 -13.10 7.53
CA ASP A 14 21.64 -11.66 7.34
C ASP A 14 21.53 -11.22 5.87
N ALA A 15 21.40 -12.16 4.91
CA ALA A 15 21.48 -11.86 3.48
C ALA A 15 20.44 -10.82 3.00
N SER A 16 19.26 -10.82 3.63
CA SER A 16 18.17 -9.88 3.36
C SER A 16 18.08 -8.72 4.37
N SER A 17 19.00 -8.66 5.36
CA SER A 17 19.00 -7.64 6.41
C SER A 17 19.38 -6.27 5.85
N THR A 18 18.47 -5.32 6.04
CA THR A 18 18.70 -3.90 5.76
C THR A 18 19.52 -3.23 6.86
N SER A 19 19.65 -3.88 8.02
CA SER A 19 20.45 -3.39 9.16
C SER A 19 21.94 -3.64 8.97
N HIS A 20 22.33 -4.79 8.38
CA HIS A 20 23.74 -5.16 8.17
C HIS A 20 24.35 -4.59 6.88
N HIS A 21 23.54 -4.32 5.87
CA HIS A 21 24.01 -3.92 4.55
C HIS A 21 23.65 -2.47 4.23
N SER A 22 24.65 -1.68 3.80
CA SER A 22 24.35 -0.39 3.17
C SER A 22 23.50 -0.58 1.91
N LEU A 23 22.72 0.43 1.52
CA LEU A 23 21.94 0.39 0.27
C LEU A 23 22.77 -0.01 -0.96
N LEU A 24 24.02 0.45 -1.03
CA LEU A 24 24.96 0.10 -2.10
C LEU A 24 25.41 -1.36 -2.02
N GLY A 25 25.66 -1.88 -0.82
CA GLY A 25 25.99 -3.29 -0.60
C GLY A 25 24.83 -4.20 -1.00
N HIS A 26 23.62 -3.86 -0.56
CA HIS A 26 22.39 -4.59 -0.88
C HIS A 26 22.11 -4.58 -2.39
N ALA A 27 22.25 -3.42 -3.05
CA ALA A 27 22.09 -3.31 -4.50
C ALA A 27 23.14 -4.12 -5.27
N SER A 28 24.40 -4.14 -4.81
CA SER A 28 25.47 -4.89 -5.46
C SER A 28 25.23 -6.40 -5.37
N TYR A 29 24.86 -6.89 -4.18
CA TYR A 29 24.51 -8.30 -3.98
C TYR A 29 23.33 -8.73 -4.87
N ILE A 30 22.28 -7.91 -4.90
CA ILE A 30 21.11 -8.17 -5.73
C ILE A 30 21.46 -8.18 -7.22
N LEU A 31 22.31 -7.25 -7.70
CA LEU A 31 22.73 -7.22 -9.10
C LEU A 31 23.52 -8.46 -9.52
N LEU A 32 24.25 -9.09 -8.60
CA LEU A 32 25.00 -10.32 -8.87
C LEU A 32 24.09 -11.54 -8.97
N GLU A 33 23.03 -11.60 -8.16
CA GLU A 33 22.13 -12.76 -8.12
C GLU A 33 20.88 -12.64 -9.00
N ILE A 34 20.52 -11.42 -9.43
CA ILE A 34 19.32 -11.21 -10.22
C ILE A 34 19.42 -11.86 -11.60
N SER A 35 18.36 -12.56 -11.98
CA SER A 35 18.24 -13.09 -13.34
C SER A 35 18.03 -11.96 -14.34
N LEU A 36 19.10 -11.55 -15.04
CA LEU A 36 19.05 -10.51 -16.07
C LEU A 36 17.97 -10.76 -17.14
N PRO A 37 17.75 -12.01 -17.64
CA PRO A 37 16.65 -12.28 -18.56
C PRO A 37 15.27 -12.00 -17.96
N LYS A 38 15.05 -12.38 -16.68
CA LYS A 38 13.78 -12.09 -16.00
C LYS A 38 13.61 -10.60 -15.75
N LEU A 39 14.67 -9.90 -15.36
CA LEU A 39 14.65 -8.45 -15.18
C LEU A 39 14.31 -7.73 -16.48
N ALA A 40 14.95 -8.12 -17.59
CA ALA A 40 14.66 -7.56 -18.92
C ALA A 40 13.20 -7.82 -19.33
N LEU A 41 12.70 -9.04 -19.14
CA LEU A 41 11.30 -9.37 -19.42
C LEU A 41 10.33 -8.58 -18.55
N ALA A 42 10.62 -8.45 -17.25
CA ALA A 42 9.80 -7.65 -16.34
C ALA A 42 9.80 -6.17 -16.74
N ALA A 43 10.95 -5.59 -17.08
CA ALA A 43 11.05 -4.22 -17.58
C ALA A 43 10.27 -4.02 -18.89
N ILE A 44 10.31 -4.99 -19.81
CA ILE A 44 9.50 -4.96 -21.04
C ILE A 44 8.02 -4.94 -20.69
N LEU A 45 7.56 -5.85 -19.83
CA LEU A 45 6.15 -5.98 -19.48
C LEU A 45 5.61 -4.79 -18.66
N LEU A 46 6.42 -4.21 -17.77
CA LEU A 46 6.00 -3.16 -16.84
C LEU A 46 6.24 -1.73 -17.38
N LEU A 47 7.21 -1.53 -18.26
CA LEU A 47 7.59 -0.20 -18.76
C LEU A 47 7.37 -0.06 -20.27
N VAL A 48 7.96 -0.96 -21.07
CA VAL A 48 7.99 -0.82 -22.53
C VAL A 48 6.61 -1.06 -23.15
N VAL A 49 5.95 -2.16 -22.80
CA VAL A 49 4.62 -2.50 -23.33
C VAL A 49 3.59 -1.40 -23.00
N PRO A 50 3.46 -0.93 -21.73
CA PRO A 50 2.58 0.19 -21.43
C PRO A 50 2.94 1.47 -22.20
N ALA A 51 4.21 1.84 -22.31
CA ALA A 51 4.63 3.02 -23.05
C ALA A 51 4.25 2.94 -24.53
N VAL A 52 4.49 1.79 -25.17
CA VAL A 52 4.10 1.53 -26.56
C VAL A 52 2.58 1.55 -26.73
N LEU A 53 1.82 0.99 -25.79
CA LEU A 53 0.36 1.04 -25.84
C LEU A 53 -0.18 2.46 -25.69
N ILE A 54 0.37 3.26 -24.76
CA ILE A 54 -0.02 4.66 -24.55
C ILE A 54 0.26 5.48 -25.82
N GLY A 55 1.44 5.34 -26.42
CA GLY A 55 1.82 6.10 -27.61
C GLY A 55 1.24 5.56 -28.92
N GLY A 56 0.95 4.26 -28.98
CA GLY A 56 0.49 3.55 -30.16
C GLY A 56 -1.02 3.46 -30.29
N ALA A 57 -1.78 3.44 -29.19
CA ALA A 57 -3.25 3.35 -29.25
C ALA A 57 -3.89 4.53 -30.02
N PRO A 58 -3.50 5.80 -29.82
CA PRO A 58 -4.01 6.91 -30.64
C PRO A 58 -3.64 6.76 -32.12
N LYS A 59 -2.41 6.31 -32.42
CA LYS A 59 -1.92 6.08 -33.78
C LYS A 59 -2.71 4.97 -34.49
N ALA A 60 -2.97 3.86 -33.80
CA ALA A 60 -3.80 2.77 -34.31
C ALA A 60 -5.27 3.21 -34.52
N ALA A 61 -5.83 3.97 -33.58
CA ALA A 61 -7.20 4.49 -33.69
C ALA A 61 -7.36 5.45 -34.87
N LEU A 62 -6.41 6.38 -35.06
CA LEU A 62 -6.43 7.33 -36.18
C LEU A 62 -6.17 6.64 -37.52
N TRP A 63 -5.23 5.69 -37.58
CA TRP A 63 -5.02 4.88 -38.77
C TRP A 63 -6.26 4.07 -39.16
N PHE A 64 -6.90 3.41 -38.19
CA PHE A 64 -8.15 2.68 -38.41
C PHE A 64 -9.26 3.62 -38.87
N ALA A 65 -9.45 4.75 -38.19
CA ALA A 65 -10.43 5.75 -38.57
C ALA A 65 -10.19 6.25 -39.99
N GLY A 66 -8.96 6.61 -40.37
CA GLY A 66 -8.63 7.05 -41.72
C GLY A 66 -8.84 5.97 -42.78
N THR A 67 -8.48 4.73 -42.49
CA THR A 67 -8.65 3.60 -43.42
C THR A 67 -10.13 3.31 -43.67
N VAL A 68 -10.93 3.25 -42.61
CA VAL A 68 -12.40 3.06 -42.70
C VAL A 68 -13.06 4.26 -43.37
N TRP A 69 -12.67 5.48 -43.00
CA TRP A 69 -13.24 6.72 -43.54
C TRP A 69 -13.08 6.83 -45.06
N ASN A 70 -11.95 6.35 -45.59
CA ASN A 70 -11.60 6.43 -47.00
C ASN A 70 -12.15 5.27 -47.85
N GLN A 71 -12.59 4.17 -47.24
CA GLN A 71 -13.06 2.98 -47.96
C GLN A 71 -14.60 2.82 -47.99
N VAL A 72 -15.34 3.72 -47.34
CA VAL A 72 -16.78 3.56 -47.15
C VAL A 72 -17.55 4.77 -47.70
N SER A 73 -18.69 4.50 -48.35
CA SER A 73 -19.63 5.53 -48.81
C SER A 73 -20.16 6.38 -47.64
N GLU A 74 -20.69 7.58 -47.88
CA GLU A 74 -21.21 8.45 -46.81
C GLU A 74 -22.19 7.74 -45.87
N ALA A 75 -23.12 6.94 -46.41
CA ALA A 75 -24.07 6.15 -45.60
C ALA A 75 -23.37 5.07 -44.77
N GLY A 76 -22.35 4.41 -45.32
CA GLY A 76 -21.60 3.41 -44.58
C GLY A 76 -20.68 4.03 -43.51
N ARG A 77 -20.22 5.28 -43.66
CA ARG A 77 -19.46 5.99 -42.61
C ARG A 77 -20.29 6.13 -41.33
N VAL A 78 -21.57 6.51 -41.46
CA VAL A 78 -22.48 6.62 -40.32
C VAL A 78 -22.68 5.24 -39.66
N ALA A 79 -22.91 4.20 -40.45
CA ALA A 79 -23.07 2.84 -39.94
C ALA A 79 -21.79 2.32 -39.24
N SER A 80 -20.60 2.58 -39.79
CA SER A 80 -19.32 2.19 -39.20
C SER A 80 -19.03 2.92 -37.90
N VAL A 81 -19.35 4.22 -37.80
CA VAL A 81 -19.22 4.97 -36.55
C VAL A 81 -20.19 4.43 -35.49
N LEU A 82 -21.46 4.18 -35.85
CA LEU A 82 -22.44 3.59 -34.94
C LEU A 82 -22.04 2.20 -34.48
N ALA A 83 -21.51 1.35 -35.37
CA ALA A 83 -20.99 0.04 -35.03
C ALA A 83 -19.77 0.13 -34.10
N PHE A 84 -18.84 1.04 -34.37
CA PHE A 84 -17.69 1.29 -33.51
C PHE A 84 -18.13 1.77 -32.12
N LEU A 85 -19.06 2.72 -32.03
CA LEU A 85 -19.62 3.19 -30.77
C LEU A 85 -20.39 2.09 -30.03
N ALA A 86 -21.11 1.22 -30.74
CA ALA A 86 -21.79 0.08 -30.16
C ALA A 86 -20.79 -0.93 -29.58
N ILE A 87 -19.72 -1.25 -30.31
CA ILE A 87 -18.63 -2.11 -29.82
C ILE A 87 -17.95 -1.46 -28.60
N LEU A 88 -17.61 -0.18 -28.68
CA LEU A 88 -17.00 0.55 -27.56
C LEU A 88 -17.94 0.57 -26.35
N GLY A 89 -19.24 0.73 -26.55
CA GLY A 89 -20.28 0.68 -25.53
C GLY A 89 -20.39 -0.70 -24.88
N VAL A 90 -20.38 -1.78 -25.68
CA VAL A 90 -20.35 -3.16 -25.17
C VAL A 90 -19.06 -3.42 -24.39
N VAL A 91 -17.92 -2.93 -24.90
CA VAL A 91 -16.63 -3.09 -24.23
C VAL A 91 -16.60 -2.37 -22.89
N ALA A 92 -17.06 -1.10 -22.88
CA ALA A 92 -17.16 -0.30 -21.67
C ALA A 92 -18.16 -0.91 -20.66
N TRP A 93 -19.29 -1.44 -21.12
CA TRP A 93 -20.27 -2.07 -20.25
C TRP A 93 -19.76 -3.37 -19.62
N ARG A 94 -19.15 -4.24 -20.42
CA ARG A 94 -18.71 -5.56 -19.97
C ARG A 94 -17.38 -5.54 -19.21
N TRP A 95 -16.41 -4.77 -19.69
CA TRP A 95 -15.04 -4.76 -19.16
C TRP A 95 -14.60 -3.41 -18.61
N GLY A 96 -15.38 -2.34 -18.74
CA GLY A 96 -14.97 -0.99 -18.34
C GLY A 96 -14.55 -0.89 -16.87
N GLY A 97 -15.22 -1.59 -15.95
CA GLY A 97 -14.81 -1.62 -14.54
C GLY A 97 -13.45 -2.29 -14.31
N ALA A 98 -13.18 -3.40 -14.99
CA ALA A 98 -11.90 -4.10 -14.92
C ALA A 98 -10.78 -3.30 -15.60
N LEU A 99 -11.07 -2.72 -16.78
CA LEU A 99 -10.15 -1.86 -17.53
C LEU A 99 -9.82 -0.59 -16.74
N PHE A 100 -10.80 0.04 -16.09
CA PHE A 100 -10.57 1.20 -15.23
C PHE A 100 -9.65 0.84 -14.06
N ARG A 101 -9.91 -0.27 -13.36
CA ARG A 101 -9.04 -0.73 -12.26
C ARG A 101 -7.62 -1.04 -12.75
N ALA A 102 -7.49 -1.72 -13.89
CA ALA A 102 -6.19 -2.01 -14.47
C ALA A 102 -5.45 -0.72 -14.87
N THR A 103 -6.15 0.24 -15.48
CA THR A 103 -5.60 1.53 -15.87
C THR A 103 -5.19 2.35 -14.65
N GLU A 104 -6.04 2.42 -13.63
CA GLU A 104 -5.75 3.09 -12.36
C GLU A 104 -4.54 2.46 -11.68
N ARG A 105 -4.49 1.12 -11.57
CA ARG A 105 -3.33 0.41 -11.01
C ARG A 105 -2.07 0.71 -11.79
N ASN A 106 -2.07 0.56 -13.11
CA ASN A 106 -0.90 0.83 -13.94
C ASN A 106 -0.44 2.29 -13.85
N PHE A 107 -1.39 3.23 -13.81
CA PHE A 107 -1.11 4.65 -13.61
C PHE A 107 -0.42 4.87 -12.26
N TRP A 108 -0.95 4.31 -11.18
CA TRP A 108 -0.34 4.45 -9.87
C TRP A 108 0.98 3.68 -9.74
N SER A 109 1.13 2.52 -10.37
CA SER A 109 2.37 1.76 -10.44
C SER A 109 3.47 2.55 -11.17
N LEU A 110 3.14 3.19 -12.30
CA LEU A 110 4.08 4.10 -12.98
C LEU A 110 4.47 5.27 -12.08
N ASN A 111 3.49 5.83 -11.36
CA ASN A 111 3.77 6.88 -10.40
C ASN A 111 4.65 6.39 -9.24
N ALA A 112 4.37 5.21 -8.70
CA ALA A 112 5.10 4.59 -7.61
C ALA A 112 6.54 4.23 -8.00
N ALA A 113 6.74 3.74 -9.22
CA ALA A 113 8.04 3.25 -9.68
C ALA A 113 8.97 4.37 -10.14
N LEU A 114 8.43 5.45 -10.72
CA LEU A 114 9.25 6.48 -11.37
C LEU A 114 9.01 7.88 -10.79
N VAL A 115 7.75 8.29 -10.72
CA VAL A 115 7.39 9.69 -10.51
C VAL A 115 7.53 10.11 -9.04
N GLN A 116 6.93 9.37 -8.13
CA GLN A 116 6.96 9.66 -6.69
C GLN A 116 8.36 9.51 -6.10
N PRO A 117 9.14 8.45 -6.38
CA PRO A 117 10.51 8.37 -5.87
C PRO A 117 11.36 9.55 -6.32
N LEU A 118 11.23 9.97 -7.59
CA LEU A 118 11.94 11.13 -8.11
C LEU A 118 11.48 12.44 -7.45
N TYR A 119 10.17 12.66 -7.33
CA TYR A 119 9.62 13.82 -6.62
C TYR A 119 10.05 13.86 -5.15
N MET A 120 9.93 12.74 -4.43
CA MET A 120 10.36 12.62 -3.04
C MET A 120 11.86 12.83 -2.89
N ALA A 121 12.70 12.24 -3.75
CA ALA A 121 14.15 12.43 -3.70
C ALA A 121 14.53 13.90 -3.91
N VAL A 122 13.96 14.57 -4.92
CA VAL A 122 14.20 16.00 -5.15
C VAL A 122 13.67 16.84 -3.99
N ARG A 123 12.47 16.55 -3.49
CA ARG A 123 11.86 17.24 -2.34
C ARG A 123 12.72 17.11 -1.10
N GLU A 124 13.11 15.90 -0.72
CA GLU A 124 13.90 15.66 0.49
C GLU A 124 15.32 16.22 0.33
N ALA A 125 15.92 16.19 -0.86
CA ALA A 125 17.19 16.89 -1.12
C ALA A 125 17.05 18.40 -0.89
N VAL A 126 15.98 19.04 -1.40
CA VAL A 126 15.71 20.47 -1.16
C VAL A 126 15.43 20.73 0.32
N ALA A 127 14.70 19.85 1.00
CA ALA A 127 14.40 19.97 2.43
C ALA A 127 15.69 19.93 3.27
N LEU A 128 16.56 18.95 3.04
CA LEU A 128 17.86 18.80 3.71
C LEU A 128 18.77 20.01 3.46
N LEU A 129 18.82 20.51 2.23
CA LEU A 129 19.55 21.74 1.91
C LEU A 129 18.97 22.93 2.68
N THR A 130 17.64 23.08 2.72
CA THR A 130 16.98 24.17 3.44
C THR A 130 17.20 24.08 4.95
N GLU A 131 17.16 22.87 5.53
CA GLU A 131 17.45 22.60 6.94
C GLU A 131 18.89 23.01 7.31
N ARG A 132 19.85 22.74 6.42
CA ARG A 132 21.26 23.12 6.62
C ARG A 132 21.46 24.63 6.71
N PHE A 133 20.70 25.42 5.96
CA PHE A 133 20.81 26.88 5.94
C PHE A 133 19.88 27.60 6.93
N ALA A 134 18.87 26.91 7.48
CA ALA A 134 17.94 27.46 8.48
C ALA A 134 17.60 26.42 9.58
N PRO A 135 18.53 26.17 10.52
CA PRO A 135 18.34 25.23 11.62
C PRO A 135 17.12 25.60 12.47
N GLY A 136 16.29 24.62 12.85
CA GLY A 136 15.07 24.83 13.64
C GLY A 136 13.81 25.15 12.83
N GLY A 137 13.91 25.23 11.50
CA GLY A 137 12.81 25.55 10.59
C GLY A 137 12.15 24.36 9.89
N PHE A 138 12.11 23.15 10.45
CA PHE A 138 11.71 21.92 9.73
C PHE A 138 10.35 22.03 9.01
N ALA A 139 9.32 22.52 9.71
CA ALA A 139 8.01 22.75 9.11
C ALA A 139 8.02 23.84 8.03
N ARG A 140 8.97 24.78 8.06
CA ARG A 140 9.18 25.77 7.00
C ARG A 140 9.96 25.16 5.83
N ALA A 141 11.00 24.36 6.10
CA ALA A 141 11.76 23.64 5.08
C ALA A 141 10.85 22.72 4.25
N ARG A 142 10.01 21.92 4.89
CA ARG A 142 9.03 21.07 4.18
C ARG A 142 8.01 21.87 3.37
N ARG A 143 7.53 23.01 3.89
CA ARG A 143 6.61 23.89 3.15
C ARG A 143 7.22 24.47 1.88
N ILE A 144 8.54 24.70 1.85
CA ILE A 144 9.25 25.24 0.68
C ILE A 144 9.68 24.11 -0.28
N ALA A 145 10.12 22.98 0.27
CA ALA A 145 10.70 21.88 -0.49
C ALA A 145 9.75 21.30 -1.54
N GLY A 146 8.47 21.12 -1.19
CA GLY A 146 7.46 20.62 -2.13
C GLY A 146 7.31 21.51 -3.36
N PRO A 147 6.99 22.81 -3.21
CA PRO A 147 6.87 23.76 -4.33
C PRO A 147 8.11 23.81 -5.23
N VAL A 148 9.30 23.86 -4.63
CA VAL A 148 10.56 23.89 -5.38
C VAL A 148 10.76 22.59 -6.16
N ALA A 149 10.56 21.43 -5.54
CA ALA A 149 10.69 20.14 -6.21
C ALA A 149 9.70 19.97 -7.37
N GLY A 150 8.45 20.40 -7.17
CA GLY A 150 7.42 20.39 -8.21
C GLY A 150 7.81 21.23 -9.43
N LEU A 151 8.35 22.43 -9.20
CA LEU A 151 8.83 23.32 -10.27
C LEU A 151 10.06 22.75 -10.99
N LEU A 152 11.04 22.24 -10.26
CA LEU A 152 12.25 21.64 -10.83
C LEU A 152 11.91 20.46 -11.75
N LEU A 153 11.02 19.58 -11.30
CA LEU A 153 10.58 18.45 -12.12
C LEU A 153 9.74 18.88 -13.32
N ALA A 154 8.92 19.92 -13.19
CA ALA A 154 8.21 20.46 -14.33
C ALA A 154 9.17 21.00 -15.41
N CYS A 155 10.23 21.70 -15.00
CA CYS A 155 11.25 22.20 -15.92
C CYS A 155 12.02 21.05 -16.59
N LEU A 156 12.45 20.04 -15.83
CA LEU A 156 13.13 18.87 -16.38
C LEU A 156 12.25 18.11 -17.37
N ALA A 157 10.97 17.93 -17.03
CA ALA A 157 10.02 17.28 -17.91
C ALA A 157 9.78 18.10 -19.20
N ALA A 158 9.73 19.43 -19.12
CA ALA A 158 9.65 20.30 -20.29
C ALA A 158 10.88 20.16 -21.21
N ILE A 159 12.08 20.02 -20.65
CA ILE A 159 13.31 19.74 -21.43
C ILE A 159 13.18 18.41 -22.18
N VAL A 160 12.64 17.37 -21.53
CA VAL A 160 12.41 16.06 -22.17
C VAL A 160 11.37 16.18 -23.29
N VAL A 161 10.27 16.90 -23.08
CA VAL A 161 9.25 17.17 -24.12
C VAL A 161 9.89 17.84 -25.34
N VAL A 162 10.68 18.90 -25.13
CA VAL A 162 11.37 19.60 -26.23
C VAL A 162 12.36 18.68 -26.95
N SER A 163 13.08 17.82 -26.21
CA SER A 163 14.09 16.92 -26.78
C SER A 163 13.49 15.76 -27.59
N VAL A 164 12.34 15.23 -27.18
CA VAL A 164 11.64 14.15 -27.91
C VAL A 164 10.87 14.70 -29.11
N GLY A 165 10.42 15.96 -29.02
CA GLY A 165 9.69 16.67 -30.07
C GLY A 165 8.42 17.31 -29.51
N PRO A 166 8.02 18.50 -29.98
CA PRO A 166 6.92 19.26 -29.38
C PRO A 166 5.56 18.57 -29.50
N LEU A 167 5.38 17.66 -30.46
CA LEU A 167 4.13 16.95 -30.70
C LEU A 167 4.37 15.45 -30.96
N PRO A 168 3.45 14.57 -30.49
CA PRO A 168 3.51 13.15 -30.77
C PRO A 168 3.24 12.84 -32.25
N VAL A 169 3.92 11.81 -32.78
CA VAL A 169 3.74 11.34 -34.16
C VAL A 169 2.58 10.34 -34.22
N VAL A 170 1.47 10.71 -34.85
CA VAL A 170 0.22 9.93 -34.83
C VAL A 170 -0.10 9.21 -36.14
N ILE A 171 0.73 9.36 -37.17
CA ILE A 171 0.49 8.81 -38.51
C ILE A 171 1.30 7.52 -38.71
N VAL A 172 0.68 6.47 -39.24
CA VAL A 172 1.36 5.27 -39.77
C VAL A 172 1.54 5.47 -41.27
N GLU A 173 2.78 5.66 -41.73
CA GLU A 173 3.09 5.94 -43.14
C GLU A 173 3.07 4.67 -44.01
N ASP A 174 3.65 3.57 -43.51
CA ASP A 174 3.72 2.29 -44.21
C ASP A 174 3.60 1.08 -43.27
N THR A 175 3.04 -0.02 -43.78
CA THR A 175 2.88 -1.28 -43.06
C THR A 175 3.95 -2.32 -43.43
N SER A 176 5.04 -1.88 -44.08
CA SER A 176 6.21 -2.72 -44.32
C SER A 176 6.86 -3.11 -42.98
N PRO A 177 7.69 -4.17 -42.90
CA PRO A 177 8.42 -4.49 -41.66
C PRO A 177 9.25 -3.31 -41.13
N ALA A 178 9.87 -2.53 -42.02
CA ALA A 178 10.60 -1.31 -41.64
C ALA A 178 9.66 -0.20 -41.14
N GLY A 179 8.48 -0.07 -41.75
CA GLY A 179 7.42 0.84 -41.34
C GLY A 179 6.83 0.54 -39.98
N LEU A 180 6.56 -0.74 -39.71
CA LEU A 180 6.09 -1.21 -38.41
C LEU A 180 7.15 -0.98 -37.32
N LEU A 181 8.43 -1.16 -37.64
CA LEU A 181 9.52 -0.84 -36.71
C LEU A 181 9.58 0.66 -36.40
N ARG A 182 9.48 1.54 -37.41
CA ARG A 182 9.39 2.99 -37.22
C ARG A 182 8.16 3.37 -36.39
N ALA A 183 7.00 2.79 -36.69
CA ALA A 183 5.78 3.03 -35.94
C ALA A 183 5.90 2.60 -34.46
N ALA A 184 6.61 1.52 -34.17
CA ALA A 184 6.92 1.10 -32.80
C ALA A 184 7.87 2.08 -32.10
N GLN A 185 8.90 2.56 -32.78
CA GLN A 185 9.82 3.59 -32.25
C GLN A 185 9.10 4.90 -31.96
N ASP A 186 8.23 5.36 -32.88
CA ASP A 186 7.38 6.53 -32.68
C ASP A 186 6.44 6.33 -31.49
N SER A 187 5.86 5.14 -31.34
CA SER A 187 4.97 4.82 -30.22
C SER A 187 5.72 4.89 -28.89
N LEU A 188 6.96 4.42 -28.83
CA LEU A 188 7.81 4.58 -27.65
C LEU A 188 8.11 6.06 -27.37
N ARG A 189 8.49 6.85 -28.38
CA ARG A 189 8.71 8.30 -28.27
C ARG A 189 7.47 9.02 -27.76
N ASN A 190 6.30 8.71 -28.32
CA ASN A 190 5.01 9.24 -27.88
C ASN A 190 4.71 8.86 -26.42
N GLY A 191 5.05 7.63 -26.01
CA GLY A 191 4.93 7.19 -24.63
C GLY A 191 5.79 8.02 -23.68
N VAL A 192 7.07 8.22 -24.01
CA VAL A 192 7.98 9.09 -23.24
C VAL A 192 7.45 10.52 -23.18
N TRP A 193 7.00 11.06 -24.32
CA TRP A 193 6.38 12.37 -24.40
C TRP A 193 5.16 12.50 -23.48
N ALA A 194 4.26 11.51 -23.50
CA ALA A 194 3.05 11.51 -22.67
C ALA A 194 3.39 11.48 -21.17
N VAL A 195 4.37 10.69 -20.75
CA VAL A 195 4.84 10.65 -19.36
C VAL A 195 5.51 11.96 -18.96
N ALA A 196 6.29 12.57 -19.85
CA ALA A 196 6.93 13.87 -19.59
C ALA A 196 5.91 15.00 -19.48
N VAL A 197 4.92 15.07 -20.39
CA VAL A 197 3.81 16.04 -20.28
C VAL A 197 3.02 15.83 -19.00
N TYR A 198 2.74 14.57 -18.65
CA TYR A 198 2.09 14.25 -17.38
C TYR A 198 2.91 14.75 -16.17
N LEU A 199 4.22 14.51 -16.14
CA LEU A 199 5.11 15.00 -15.09
C LEU A 199 5.15 16.52 -15.01
N MET A 200 5.16 17.18 -16.16
CA MET A 200 5.20 18.65 -16.28
C MET A 200 4.05 19.33 -15.54
N PHE A 201 2.85 18.74 -15.58
CA PHE A 201 1.68 19.26 -14.86
C PHE A 201 1.43 18.58 -13.51
N GLY A 202 1.72 17.27 -13.44
CA GLY A 202 1.48 16.43 -12.28
C GLY A 202 2.36 16.82 -11.09
N ALA A 203 3.66 17.04 -11.30
CA ALA A 203 4.58 17.37 -10.22
C ALA A 203 4.21 18.69 -9.50
N PRO A 204 3.90 19.80 -10.20
CA PRO A 204 3.33 20.99 -9.57
C PRO A 204 1.99 20.72 -8.87
N ALA A 205 1.10 19.94 -9.47
CA ALA A 205 -0.20 19.65 -8.88
C ALA A 205 -0.09 18.85 -7.57
N TRP A 206 0.80 17.85 -7.48
CA TRP A 206 1.06 17.11 -6.22
C TRP A 206 1.70 17.99 -5.18
N SER A 207 2.64 18.83 -5.59
CA SER A 207 3.29 19.79 -4.71
C SER A 207 2.29 20.75 -4.07
N ILE A 208 1.35 21.28 -4.86
CA ILE A 208 0.24 22.09 -4.35
C ILE A 208 -0.67 21.25 -3.44
N ALA A 209 -1.01 20.02 -3.84
CA ALA A 209 -1.85 19.15 -3.02
C ALA A 209 -1.21 18.80 -1.67
N GLU A 210 0.11 18.59 -1.63
CA GLU A 210 0.90 18.39 -0.43
C GLU A 210 0.88 19.64 0.46
N ALA A 211 1.10 20.83 -0.13
CA ALA A 211 1.04 22.08 0.60
C ALA A 211 -0.34 22.32 1.23
N VAL A 212 -1.42 22.01 0.49
CA VAL A 212 -2.82 22.12 0.97
C VAL A 212 -3.15 21.06 2.02
N ALA A 213 -2.62 19.83 1.88
CA ALA A 213 -2.79 18.74 2.82
C ALA A 213 -2.32 19.12 4.23
N GLY A 214 -1.32 20.00 4.32
CA GLY A 214 -0.79 20.53 5.56
C GLY A 214 0.37 19.67 6.06
N THR A 215 1.43 20.34 6.53
CA THR A 215 2.61 19.66 7.08
C THR A 215 2.23 18.87 8.33
N PRO A 216 2.60 17.59 8.44
CA PRO A 216 2.39 16.82 9.66
C PRO A 216 3.07 17.48 10.85
N ARG A 217 2.38 17.46 11.99
CA ARG A 217 2.87 17.97 13.27
C ARG A 217 2.57 16.97 14.36
N ASP A 218 3.41 16.96 15.37
CA ASP A 218 3.16 16.18 16.58
C ASP A 218 1.87 16.68 17.26
N LEU A 219 1.33 15.85 18.14
CA LEU A 219 0.13 16.20 18.89
C LEU A 219 0.47 17.27 19.95
N ASP A 220 0.27 18.55 19.62
CA ASP A 220 0.53 19.68 20.54
C ASP A 220 -0.24 19.52 21.88
N GLY A 221 0.44 19.73 23.01
CA GLY A 221 -0.18 19.87 24.35
C GLY A 221 -0.55 18.58 25.08
N GLY A 222 -0.24 17.41 24.52
CA GLY A 222 -0.67 16.12 25.05
C GLY A 222 -2.16 15.86 24.79
N ALA A 223 -2.54 14.59 24.64
CA ALA A 223 -3.96 14.24 24.58
C ALA A 223 -4.57 14.40 25.99
N PRO A 224 -5.79 14.94 26.12
CA PRO A 224 -6.39 15.21 27.42
C PRO A 224 -6.64 13.91 28.20
N ASP A 225 -6.50 13.97 29.52
CA ASP A 225 -6.96 12.90 30.41
C ASP A 225 -8.49 12.86 30.49
N GLY A 226 -9.05 11.68 30.70
CA GLY A 226 -10.49 11.51 30.87
C GLY A 226 -10.93 10.05 30.84
N PRO A 227 -12.21 9.78 31.16
CA PRO A 227 -12.76 8.43 31.07
C PRO A 227 -12.85 7.99 29.60
N ALA A 228 -12.22 6.86 29.28
CA ALA A 228 -12.31 6.25 27.97
C ALA A 228 -13.68 5.58 27.77
N THR A 229 -14.34 5.89 26.65
CA THR A 229 -15.51 5.14 26.17
C THR A 229 -15.07 3.91 25.37
N TRP A 230 -13.98 4.02 24.61
CA TRP A 230 -13.40 2.92 23.86
C TRP A 230 -11.91 2.80 24.10
N ARG A 231 -11.39 1.57 24.14
CA ARG A 231 -9.98 1.23 24.36
C ARG A 231 -9.48 0.31 23.27
N ILE A 232 -8.45 0.76 22.55
CA ILE A 232 -7.94 0.08 21.36
C ILE A 232 -6.48 -0.27 21.58
N ALA A 233 -6.15 -1.56 21.70
CA ALA A 233 -4.77 -2.01 21.60
C ALA A 233 -4.35 -1.92 20.12
N HIS A 234 -3.30 -1.16 19.84
CA HIS A 234 -2.80 -0.93 18.48
C HIS A 234 -1.40 -1.50 18.36
N LEU A 235 -1.30 -2.57 17.58
CA LEU A 235 -0.07 -3.27 17.24
C LEU A 235 0.21 -3.10 15.75
N SER A 236 1.46 -3.28 15.35
CA SER A 236 1.83 -3.44 13.94
C SER A 236 3.12 -4.21 13.86
N ASP A 237 3.47 -4.65 12.65
CA ASP A 237 4.83 -5.07 12.31
C ASP A 237 5.29 -6.19 13.24
N ILE A 238 4.47 -7.23 13.34
CA ILE A 238 4.72 -8.38 14.21
C ILE A 238 5.85 -9.25 13.65
N HIS A 239 5.86 -9.44 12.32
CA HIS A 239 6.82 -10.27 11.59
C HIS A 239 6.99 -11.64 12.23
N VAL A 240 5.89 -12.41 12.31
CA VAL A 240 5.95 -13.79 12.76
C VAL A 240 6.85 -14.59 11.82
N VAL A 241 7.75 -15.37 12.41
CA VAL A 241 8.59 -16.33 11.70
C VAL A 241 8.04 -17.75 11.89
N GLY A 242 8.29 -18.64 10.93
CA GLY A 242 7.75 -20.01 10.97
C GLY A 242 8.43 -20.93 11.99
N ASP A 243 9.66 -20.62 12.39
CA ASP A 243 10.51 -21.48 13.20
C ASP A 243 10.82 -20.86 14.56
N PRO A 244 10.95 -21.66 15.65
CA PRO A 244 11.26 -21.15 17.00
C PRO A 244 12.56 -20.35 17.10
N HIS A 245 13.49 -20.60 16.17
CA HIS A 245 14.79 -19.93 16.10
C HIS A 245 14.95 -19.07 14.84
N GLY A 246 13.87 -18.77 14.11
CA GLY A 246 13.95 -17.98 12.88
C GLY A 246 14.33 -16.51 13.12
N PHE A 247 15.06 -15.93 12.17
CA PHE A 247 15.49 -14.53 12.15
C PHE A 247 14.70 -13.70 11.15
N ARG A 248 14.20 -12.53 11.53
CA ARG A 248 13.36 -11.70 10.65
C ARG A 248 14.19 -11.04 9.56
N LEU A 249 13.57 -10.82 8.41
CA LEU A 249 14.24 -10.31 7.21
C LEU A 249 14.99 -9.00 7.44
N GLU A 250 14.37 -8.02 8.10
CA GLU A 250 14.94 -6.67 8.16
C GLU A 250 16.10 -6.53 9.15
N CYS A 251 16.02 -7.24 10.28
CA CYS A 251 17.01 -7.15 11.35
C CYS A 251 18.07 -8.25 11.29
N GLY A 252 17.80 -9.38 10.60
CA GLY A 252 18.69 -10.54 10.64
C GLY A 252 18.99 -10.97 12.08
N ARG A 253 20.26 -11.30 12.35
CA ARG A 253 20.75 -11.71 13.67
C ARG A 253 20.88 -10.58 14.69
N ASP A 254 20.83 -9.31 14.28
CA ASP A 254 20.83 -8.16 15.19
C ASP A 254 19.49 -7.97 15.93
N GLY A 255 18.43 -8.65 15.49
CA GLY A 255 17.10 -8.52 16.07
C GLY A 255 16.63 -9.73 16.89
N PRO A 256 15.38 -9.70 17.36
CA PRO A 256 14.81 -10.80 18.13
C PRO A 256 14.67 -12.07 17.27
N ARG A 257 15.05 -13.19 17.87
CA ARG A 257 14.88 -14.54 17.32
C ARG A 257 13.54 -15.14 17.73
N GLY A 258 12.91 -15.91 16.85
CA GLY A 258 11.66 -16.62 17.15
C GLY A 258 10.48 -15.69 17.44
N ASN A 259 9.47 -16.22 18.15
CA ASN A 259 8.20 -15.52 18.40
C ASN A 259 7.91 -15.22 19.88
N ASP A 260 8.89 -15.40 20.78
CA ASP A 260 8.67 -15.23 22.22
C ASP A 260 8.22 -13.81 22.61
N ARG A 261 8.70 -12.78 21.89
CA ARG A 261 8.25 -11.39 22.10
C ARG A 261 6.78 -11.18 21.75
N LEU A 262 6.29 -11.86 20.72
CA LEU A 262 4.85 -11.83 20.40
C LEU A 262 4.06 -12.50 21.53
N ALA A 263 4.48 -13.68 22.00
CA ALA A 263 3.81 -14.36 23.10
C ALA A 263 3.71 -13.45 24.34
N ARG A 264 4.83 -12.84 24.76
CA ARG A 264 4.83 -11.88 25.89
C ARG A 264 3.97 -10.65 25.63
N THR A 265 3.92 -10.16 24.39
CA THR A 265 3.03 -9.04 24.04
C THR A 265 1.57 -9.43 24.25
N LEU A 266 1.17 -10.64 23.86
CA LEU A 266 -0.19 -11.13 24.02
C LEU A 266 -0.53 -11.37 25.50
N ASP A 267 0.39 -11.95 26.28
CA ASP A 267 0.25 -12.11 27.74
C ASP A 267 -0.03 -10.75 28.43
N VAL A 268 0.79 -9.75 28.12
CA VAL A 268 0.65 -8.41 28.72
C VAL A 268 -0.67 -7.74 28.29
N LEU A 269 -1.10 -7.94 27.05
CA LEU A 269 -2.39 -7.40 26.59
C LEU A 269 -3.59 -8.12 27.22
N GLU A 270 -3.49 -9.41 27.51
CA GLU A 270 -4.54 -10.16 28.21
C GLU A 270 -4.67 -9.67 29.65
N ASP A 271 -3.55 -9.41 30.33
CA ASP A 271 -3.54 -8.75 31.63
C ASP A 271 -4.19 -7.35 31.59
N GLU A 272 -3.88 -6.55 30.56
CA GLU A 272 -4.48 -5.22 30.37
C GLU A 272 -5.99 -5.31 30.09
N ASP A 273 -6.43 -6.32 29.36
CA ASP A 273 -7.84 -6.60 29.06
C ASP A 273 -8.61 -7.07 30.31
N ALA A 274 -7.98 -7.88 31.16
CA ALA A 274 -8.56 -8.35 32.41
C ALA A 274 -8.76 -7.20 33.41
N ARG A 275 -7.86 -6.21 33.43
CA ARG A 275 -7.99 -5.00 34.27
C ARG A 275 -9.13 -4.11 33.80
N GLN A 276 -9.18 -3.88 32.49
CA GLN A 276 -10.24 -3.12 31.85
C GLN A 276 -10.38 -3.68 30.45
N ARG A 277 -11.60 -3.99 30.03
CA ARG A 277 -11.84 -4.62 28.72
C ARG A 277 -11.36 -3.71 27.57
N LEU A 278 -10.70 -4.31 26.59
CA LEU A 278 -10.38 -3.71 25.29
C LEU A 278 -11.57 -3.89 24.35
N ASP A 279 -11.89 -2.88 23.55
CA ASP A 279 -12.91 -2.98 22.51
C ASP A 279 -12.36 -3.69 21.27
N TRP A 280 -11.12 -3.37 20.90
CA TRP A 280 -10.43 -3.97 19.76
C TRP A 280 -8.93 -4.14 20.03
N VAL A 281 -8.37 -5.23 19.49
CA VAL A 281 -6.92 -5.42 19.29
C VAL A 281 -6.67 -5.31 17.79
N LEU A 282 -6.17 -4.17 17.34
CA LEU A 282 -5.95 -3.90 15.93
C LEU A 282 -4.47 -4.10 15.58
N ILE A 283 -4.18 -4.96 14.61
CA ILE A 283 -2.83 -5.17 14.06
C ILE A 283 -2.75 -4.59 12.65
N THR A 284 -2.00 -3.51 12.49
CA THR A 284 -1.94 -2.73 11.24
C THR A 284 -0.92 -3.23 10.23
N GLY A 285 -0.90 -4.53 9.95
CA GLY A 285 -0.07 -5.13 8.90
C GLY A 285 1.25 -5.73 9.38
N ASP A 286 1.91 -6.37 8.43
CA ASP A 286 3.12 -7.17 8.61
C ASP A 286 2.98 -8.17 9.75
N ILE A 287 1.94 -8.98 9.62
CA ILE A 287 1.62 -10.08 10.54
C ILE A 287 2.71 -11.14 10.45
N THR A 288 3.06 -11.49 9.22
CA THR A 288 4.08 -12.47 8.86
C THR A 288 5.31 -11.77 8.31
N ASP A 289 6.47 -12.41 8.45
CA ASP A 289 7.72 -11.84 7.94
C ASP A 289 7.90 -12.05 6.42
N ALA A 290 7.29 -13.07 5.82
CA ALA A 290 7.43 -13.35 4.39
C ALA A 290 6.17 -13.94 3.72
N GLY A 291 4.99 -13.85 4.33
CA GLY A 291 3.73 -14.38 3.77
C GLY A 291 3.73 -15.90 3.60
N ARG A 292 4.53 -16.63 4.40
CA ARG A 292 4.65 -18.09 4.33
C ARG A 292 3.56 -18.77 5.15
N ASN A 293 3.17 -19.97 4.72
CA ASN A 293 2.11 -20.73 5.40
C ASN A 293 2.45 -21.04 6.87
N ALA A 294 3.71 -21.42 7.15
CA ALA A 294 4.17 -21.69 8.51
C ALA A 294 4.10 -20.46 9.43
N GLU A 295 4.31 -19.25 8.89
CA GLU A 295 4.23 -18.00 9.66
C GLU A 295 2.77 -17.70 10.06
N TYR A 296 1.80 -17.93 9.16
CA TYR A 296 0.39 -17.81 9.49
C TYR A 296 -0.07 -18.85 10.51
N ILE A 297 0.44 -20.09 10.44
CA ILE A 297 0.15 -21.13 11.44
C ILE A 297 0.69 -20.70 12.81
N ALA A 298 1.96 -20.28 12.88
CA ALA A 298 2.56 -19.81 14.12
C ALA A 298 1.82 -18.60 14.72
N PHE A 299 1.37 -17.67 13.88
CA PHE A 299 0.53 -16.55 14.32
C PHE A 299 -0.82 -17.03 14.86
N GLU A 300 -1.49 -17.95 14.15
CA GLU A 300 -2.77 -18.49 14.58
C GLU A 300 -2.66 -19.26 15.90
N ASP A 301 -1.59 -20.04 16.10
CA ASP A 301 -1.32 -20.77 17.34
C ASP A 301 -1.10 -19.80 18.51
N ALA A 302 -0.28 -18.76 18.32
CA ALA A 302 -0.04 -17.74 19.34
C ALA A 302 -1.34 -17.02 19.74
N VAL A 303 -2.14 -16.58 18.77
CA VAL A 303 -3.40 -15.88 19.04
C VAL A 303 -4.46 -16.81 19.65
N SER A 304 -4.47 -18.09 19.29
CA SER A 304 -5.41 -19.06 19.84
C SER A 304 -5.19 -19.36 21.32
N ALA A 305 -3.98 -19.10 21.83
CA ALA A 305 -3.68 -19.18 23.27
C ALA A 305 -4.42 -18.11 24.10
N HIS A 306 -4.88 -17.03 23.46
CA HIS A 306 -5.56 -15.89 24.10
C HIS A 306 -6.96 -15.68 23.50
N PRO A 307 -7.94 -16.56 23.79
CA PRO A 307 -9.25 -16.55 23.15
C PRO A 307 -10.02 -15.22 23.36
N ALA A 308 -9.89 -14.59 24.53
CA ALA A 308 -10.53 -13.32 24.82
C ALA A 308 -10.03 -12.18 23.90
N LEU A 309 -8.72 -12.12 23.65
CA LEU A 309 -8.13 -11.17 22.71
C LEU A 309 -8.51 -11.51 21.27
N ARG A 310 -8.44 -12.80 20.89
CA ARG A 310 -8.76 -13.29 19.54
C ARG A 310 -10.15 -12.84 19.07
N GLU A 311 -11.15 -12.91 19.95
CA GLU A 311 -12.53 -12.49 19.63
C GLU A 311 -12.66 -11.00 19.26
N ARG A 312 -11.70 -10.18 19.68
CA ARG A 312 -11.64 -8.72 19.43
C ARG A 312 -10.44 -8.33 18.57
N MET A 313 -9.73 -9.29 18.02
CA MET A 313 -8.57 -9.02 17.16
C MET A 313 -9.00 -8.72 15.73
N LEU A 314 -8.44 -7.68 15.13
CA LEU A 314 -8.61 -7.33 13.73
C LEU A 314 -7.23 -7.16 13.09
N ILE A 315 -7.04 -7.71 11.91
CA ILE A 315 -5.79 -7.61 11.14
C ILE A 315 -6.05 -7.03 9.76
N ILE A 316 -5.04 -6.35 9.23
CA ILE A 316 -4.96 -5.91 7.83
C ILE A 316 -3.62 -6.37 7.24
N PRO A 317 -3.47 -6.47 5.92
CA PRO A 317 -2.21 -6.85 5.29
C PRO A 317 -1.18 -5.72 5.32
N GLY A 318 0.08 -6.06 5.61
CA GLY A 318 1.24 -5.25 5.28
C GLY A 318 2.03 -5.81 4.09
N ASN A 319 3.14 -5.16 3.73
CA ASN A 319 3.93 -5.55 2.56
C ASN A 319 4.60 -6.92 2.76
N HIS A 320 5.03 -7.27 3.96
CA HIS A 320 5.65 -8.56 4.24
C HIS A 320 4.68 -9.74 4.06
N ASP A 321 3.39 -9.50 4.30
CA ASP A 321 2.34 -10.51 4.15
C ASP A 321 2.07 -10.91 2.69
N VAL A 322 2.32 -10.00 1.73
CA VAL A 322 1.85 -10.15 0.34
C VAL A 322 2.93 -9.95 -0.73
N ASN A 323 4.01 -9.22 -0.46
CA ASN A 323 4.98 -8.78 -1.46
C ASN A 323 6.32 -9.52 -1.42
N ILE A 324 6.67 -10.22 -0.33
CA ILE A 324 7.94 -10.94 -0.25
C ILE A 324 7.93 -12.15 -1.19
N VAL A 325 8.79 -12.10 -2.22
CA VAL A 325 8.90 -13.17 -3.23
C VAL A 325 9.68 -14.35 -2.67
N ASP A 326 10.81 -14.04 -2.04
CA ASP A 326 11.67 -15.01 -1.39
C ASP A 326 12.29 -14.39 -0.14
N ARG A 327 12.35 -15.17 0.93
CA ARG A 327 12.97 -14.76 2.18
C ARG A 327 14.49 -14.86 2.09
N ALA A 328 14.98 -15.94 1.47
CA ALA A 328 16.40 -16.27 1.44
C ALA A 328 17.15 -15.56 0.31
N ASN A 329 16.43 -15.03 -0.68
CA ASN A 329 17.03 -14.39 -1.84
C ASN A 329 16.31 -13.08 -2.20
N PRO A 330 16.82 -11.92 -1.75
CA PRO A 330 16.20 -10.63 -2.03
C PRO A 330 16.31 -10.24 -3.53
N ALA A 331 17.17 -10.91 -4.31
CA ALA A 331 17.30 -10.70 -5.75
C ALA A 331 16.24 -11.46 -6.58
N ARG A 332 15.49 -12.38 -5.97
CA ARG A 332 14.46 -13.14 -6.68
C ARG A 332 13.32 -12.22 -7.11
N LEU A 333 13.16 -12.12 -8.42
CA LEU A 333 12.07 -11.38 -9.06
C LEU A 333 10.96 -12.33 -9.54
N GLU A 334 9.71 -11.89 -9.36
CA GLU A 334 8.52 -12.57 -9.85
C GLU A 334 7.94 -11.80 -11.05
N LEU A 335 7.56 -12.50 -12.12
CA LEU A 335 6.94 -11.84 -13.27
C LEU A 335 5.53 -11.33 -12.92
N PRO A 336 5.04 -10.23 -13.53
CA PRO A 336 3.74 -9.65 -13.17
C PRO A 336 2.54 -10.58 -13.31
N VAL A 337 2.65 -11.55 -14.23
CA VAL A 337 1.60 -12.54 -14.53
C VAL A 337 1.71 -13.81 -13.67
N ALA A 338 2.77 -13.96 -12.88
CA ALA A 338 2.98 -15.16 -12.09
C ALA A 338 1.97 -15.27 -10.93
N PRO A 339 1.58 -16.49 -10.54
CA PRO A 339 0.54 -16.70 -9.54
C PRO A 339 1.00 -16.52 -8.09
N GLY A 340 2.31 -16.44 -7.80
CA GLY A 340 2.84 -16.45 -6.42
C GLY A 340 2.35 -15.26 -5.60
N GLY A 341 2.34 -14.06 -6.17
CA GLY A 341 1.74 -12.89 -5.52
C GLY A 341 0.24 -13.05 -5.23
N ALA A 342 -0.51 -13.75 -6.09
CA ALA A 342 -1.91 -14.05 -5.81
C ALA A 342 -2.03 -15.09 -4.68
N LEU A 343 -1.16 -16.11 -4.64
CA LEU A 343 -1.14 -17.10 -3.57
C LEU A 343 -0.85 -16.49 -2.19
N ARG A 344 0.11 -15.57 -2.07
CA ARG A 344 0.41 -14.87 -0.81
C ARG A 344 -0.81 -14.07 -0.30
N ARG A 345 -1.47 -13.32 -1.18
CA ARG A 345 -2.74 -12.63 -0.87
C ARG A 345 -3.83 -13.60 -0.42
N MET A 346 -3.96 -14.77 -1.05
CA MET A 346 -4.98 -15.74 -0.63
C MET A 346 -4.67 -16.36 0.75
N ARG A 347 -3.40 -16.55 1.11
CA ARG A 347 -3.03 -16.95 2.48
C ARG A 347 -3.46 -15.89 3.49
N MET A 348 -3.17 -14.62 3.22
CA MET A 348 -3.60 -13.51 4.08
C MET A 348 -5.12 -13.43 4.18
N LEU A 349 -5.85 -13.53 3.06
CA LEU A 349 -7.31 -13.51 3.05
C LEU A 349 -7.91 -14.70 3.82
N SER A 350 -7.28 -15.88 3.72
CA SER A 350 -7.66 -17.07 4.49
C SER A 350 -7.47 -16.85 5.99
N ALA A 351 -6.32 -16.30 6.41
CA ALA A 351 -6.06 -15.95 7.81
C ALA A 351 -7.08 -14.93 8.34
N MET A 352 -7.39 -13.89 7.55
CA MET A 352 -8.42 -12.91 7.88
C MET A 352 -9.81 -13.55 8.00
N ALA A 353 -10.20 -14.44 7.08
CA ALA A 353 -11.48 -15.14 7.16
C ALA A 353 -11.59 -15.97 8.45
N ARG A 354 -10.55 -16.73 8.79
CA ARG A 354 -10.50 -17.55 10.02
C ARG A 354 -10.54 -16.71 11.30
N LEU A 355 -9.86 -15.56 11.33
CA LEU A 355 -9.76 -14.72 12.52
C LEU A 355 -10.97 -13.81 12.70
N GLN A 356 -11.39 -13.11 11.64
CA GLN A 356 -12.34 -11.99 11.70
C GLN A 356 -13.53 -12.12 10.75
N GLY A 357 -13.66 -13.22 9.99
CA GLY A 357 -14.60 -13.34 8.88
C GLY A 357 -16.09 -13.19 9.23
N LYS A 358 -16.47 -13.54 10.46
CA LYS A 358 -17.83 -13.35 11.00
C LYS A 358 -18.15 -11.92 11.43
N ARG A 359 -17.13 -11.10 11.69
CA ARG A 359 -17.24 -9.78 12.34
C ARG A 359 -17.08 -8.64 11.35
N VAL A 360 -16.32 -8.86 10.28
CA VAL A 360 -16.06 -7.83 9.26
C VAL A 360 -16.96 -8.03 8.06
N HIS A 361 -17.41 -6.92 7.48
CA HIS A 361 -18.30 -6.88 6.33
C HIS A 361 -17.56 -6.38 5.09
N VAL A 362 -17.80 -7.02 3.95
CA VAL A 362 -17.32 -6.54 2.65
C VAL A 362 -18.33 -5.53 2.12
N VAL A 363 -17.88 -4.33 1.73
CA VAL A 363 -18.79 -3.27 1.26
C VAL A 363 -19.36 -3.61 -0.11
N ASP A 364 -20.69 -3.54 -0.26
CA ASP A 364 -21.34 -3.62 -1.56
C ASP A 364 -21.12 -2.31 -2.32
N ARG A 365 -20.14 -2.32 -3.23
CA ARG A 365 -19.76 -1.15 -4.02
C ARG A 365 -20.87 -0.67 -4.97
N ARG A 366 -21.78 -1.55 -5.40
CA ARG A 366 -22.89 -1.19 -6.29
C ARG A 366 -24.02 -0.53 -5.51
N ALA A 367 -24.42 -1.15 -4.41
CA ALA A 367 -25.44 -0.60 -3.52
C ALA A 367 -24.93 0.56 -2.65
N ARG A 368 -23.60 0.76 -2.59
CA ARG A 368 -22.92 1.81 -1.81
C ARG A 368 -23.27 1.76 -0.32
N ARG A 369 -23.29 0.56 0.25
CA ARG A 369 -23.64 0.28 1.64
C ARG A 369 -22.83 -0.89 2.20
N VAL A 370 -22.83 -1.06 3.51
CA VAL A 370 -22.26 -2.23 4.17
C VAL A 370 -22.93 -3.50 3.63
N GLY A 371 -22.12 -4.47 3.20
CA GLY A 371 -22.58 -5.71 2.60
C GLY A 371 -22.56 -6.89 3.59
N PRO A 372 -22.51 -8.14 3.09
CA PRO A 372 -22.46 -9.32 3.93
C PRO A 372 -21.14 -9.42 4.71
N THR A 373 -21.11 -10.27 5.74
CA THR A 373 -19.86 -10.64 6.41
C THR A 373 -18.88 -11.26 5.43
N LEU A 374 -17.57 -11.20 5.70
CA LEU A 374 -16.56 -11.82 4.84
C LEU A 374 -16.81 -13.33 4.66
N ASP A 375 -17.25 -14.04 5.71
CA ASP A 375 -17.62 -15.46 5.61
C ASP A 375 -18.79 -15.68 4.63
N ALA A 376 -19.85 -14.89 4.76
CA ALA A 376 -21.00 -14.99 3.88
C ALA A 376 -20.64 -14.59 2.43
N TRP A 377 -19.78 -13.58 2.27
CA TRP A 377 -19.22 -13.21 0.98
C TRP A 377 -18.37 -14.36 0.39
N LEU A 378 -17.54 -15.04 1.16
CA LEU A 378 -16.78 -16.19 0.66
C LEU A 378 -17.68 -17.39 0.32
N ALA A 379 -18.79 -17.60 1.05
CA ALA A 379 -19.73 -18.67 0.76
C ALA A 379 -20.56 -18.42 -0.52
N GLU A 380 -20.83 -17.16 -0.85
CA GLU A 380 -21.65 -16.77 -1.99
C GLU A 380 -21.08 -17.29 -3.33
N ALA A 381 -21.96 -17.92 -4.13
CA ALA A 381 -21.63 -18.40 -5.48
C ALA A 381 -20.37 -19.30 -5.55
N GLY A 382 -20.02 -20.00 -4.47
CA GLY A 382 -18.85 -20.88 -4.42
C GLY A 382 -17.51 -20.15 -4.50
N ARG A 383 -17.48 -18.84 -4.15
CA ARG A 383 -16.29 -17.98 -4.25
C ARG A 383 -15.11 -18.55 -3.47
N GLY A 384 -15.31 -18.92 -2.20
CA GLY A 384 -14.28 -19.51 -1.34
C GLY A 384 -13.76 -20.84 -1.87
N ALA A 385 -14.63 -21.70 -2.41
CA ALA A 385 -14.21 -22.96 -3.04
C ALA A 385 -13.35 -22.73 -4.29
N ALA A 386 -13.62 -21.68 -5.07
CA ALA A 386 -12.77 -21.33 -6.22
C ALA A 386 -11.40 -20.80 -5.79
N LEU A 387 -11.33 -20.02 -4.70
CA LEU A 387 -10.06 -19.55 -4.14
C LEU A 387 -9.25 -20.71 -3.54
N ALA A 388 -9.89 -21.64 -2.84
CA ALA A 388 -9.25 -22.85 -2.33
C ALA A 388 -8.65 -23.70 -3.45
N ARG A 389 -9.43 -23.98 -4.51
CA ARG A 389 -8.90 -24.68 -5.71
C ARG A 389 -7.70 -23.97 -6.32
N PHE A 390 -7.72 -22.64 -6.40
CA PHE A 390 -6.56 -21.89 -6.88
C PHE A 390 -5.33 -22.08 -5.97
N MET A 391 -5.52 -22.09 -4.65
CA MET A 391 -4.43 -22.33 -3.70
C MET A 391 -3.82 -23.72 -3.85
N ASP A 392 -4.65 -24.73 -4.16
CA ASP A 392 -4.22 -26.12 -4.31
C ASP A 392 -3.62 -26.43 -5.69
N GLU A 393 -4.27 -25.95 -6.76
CA GLU A 393 -3.95 -26.32 -8.15
C GLU A 393 -3.16 -25.23 -8.90
N GLY A 394 -3.20 -23.99 -8.44
CA GLY A 394 -2.58 -22.84 -9.10
C GLY A 394 -3.27 -22.45 -10.42
N GLY A 395 -2.47 -21.94 -11.36
CA GLY A 395 -2.91 -21.57 -12.70
C GLY A 395 -3.08 -20.07 -12.95
N LEU A 396 -2.68 -19.62 -14.15
CA LEU A 396 -2.63 -18.20 -14.50
C LEU A 396 -4.01 -17.52 -14.46
N ARG A 397 -5.03 -18.15 -15.07
CA ARG A 397 -6.39 -17.60 -15.11
C ARG A 397 -7.03 -17.55 -13.72
N ALA A 398 -6.86 -18.62 -12.94
CA ALA A 398 -7.35 -18.69 -11.58
C ALA A 398 -6.64 -17.65 -10.68
N GLY A 399 -5.33 -17.45 -10.85
CA GLY A 399 -4.58 -16.41 -10.15
C GLY A 399 -5.02 -14.99 -10.49
N MET A 400 -5.34 -14.70 -11.77
CA MET A 400 -5.93 -13.43 -12.16
C MET A 400 -7.28 -13.20 -11.49
N ALA A 401 -8.15 -14.21 -11.49
CA ALA A 401 -9.45 -14.13 -10.80
C ALA A 401 -9.27 -13.95 -9.28
N ALA A 402 -8.30 -14.63 -8.65
CA ALA A 402 -8.00 -14.48 -7.23
C ALA A 402 -7.56 -13.05 -6.86
N ARG A 403 -6.77 -12.38 -7.72
CA ARG A 403 -6.39 -10.96 -7.54
C ARG A 403 -7.61 -10.05 -7.60
N GLU A 404 -8.54 -10.31 -8.52
CA GLU A 404 -9.79 -9.54 -8.57
C GLU A 404 -10.63 -9.74 -7.30
N ARG A 405 -10.69 -10.96 -6.76
CA ARG A 405 -11.40 -11.24 -5.50
C ARG A 405 -10.74 -10.57 -4.29
N TRP A 406 -9.41 -10.54 -4.24
CA TRP A 406 -8.69 -9.76 -3.24
C TRP A 406 -9.11 -8.29 -3.29
N ASP A 407 -9.06 -7.65 -4.46
CA ASP A 407 -9.44 -6.25 -4.63
C ASP A 407 -10.92 -5.97 -4.28
N GLU A 408 -11.80 -6.95 -4.46
CA GLU A 408 -13.23 -6.86 -4.13
C GLU A 408 -13.49 -7.01 -2.62
N ALA A 409 -12.64 -7.74 -1.89
CA ALA A 409 -12.81 -7.98 -0.47
C ALA A 409 -12.58 -6.73 0.39
N PHE A 410 -11.86 -5.74 -0.15
CA PHE A 410 -11.56 -4.49 0.55
C PHE A 410 -12.42 -3.30 0.06
N PRO A 411 -12.74 -2.31 0.91
CA PRO A 411 -12.42 -2.28 2.32
C PRO A 411 -13.31 -3.27 3.08
N MET A 412 -12.79 -3.80 4.18
CA MET A 412 -13.60 -4.50 5.15
C MET A 412 -14.03 -3.52 6.24
N VAL A 413 -15.25 -3.67 6.76
CA VAL A 413 -15.83 -2.73 7.72
C VAL A 413 -16.43 -3.49 8.89
N VAL A 414 -16.13 -3.06 10.11
CA VAL A 414 -16.94 -3.39 11.29
C VAL A 414 -17.90 -2.23 11.49
N PRO A 415 -19.22 -2.41 11.26
CA PRO A 415 -20.18 -1.35 11.48
C PRO A 415 -20.24 -1.00 12.98
N PRO A 416 -20.54 0.27 13.32
CA PRO A 416 -20.68 0.66 14.72
C PRO A 416 -21.89 -0.07 15.34
N PRO A 417 -21.80 -0.53 16.60
CA PRO A 417 -22.90 -1.24 17.27
C PRO A 417 -24.12 -0.34 17.57
N ALA A 418 -23.92 0.98 17.59
CA ALA A 418 -24.96 2.00 17.77
C ALA A 418 -24.78 3.11 16.72
N PRO A 419 -25.82 3.89 16.38
CA PRO A 419 -25.75 4.94 15.35
C PRO A 419 -24.64 5.98 15.54
N ASP A 420 -24.27 6.27 16.78
CA ASP A 420 -23.20 7.18 17.20
C ASP A 420 -21.97 6.44 17.77
N GLY A 421 -21.93 5.12 17.65
CA GLY A 421 -20.86 4.27 18.15
C GLY A 421 -19.55 4.38 17.34
N LEU A 422 -18.62 3.50 17.68
CA LEU A 422 -17.32 3.38 17.00
C LEU A 422 -17.34 2.22 16.01
N GLY A 423 -17.12 2.51 14.73
CA GLY A 423 -16.88 1.52 13.68
C GLY A 423 -15.41 1.44 13.29
N VAL A 424 -15.05 0.43 12.52
CA VAL A 424 -13.68 0.20 12.03
C VAL A 424 -13.69 0.00 10.52
N VAL A 425 -12.85 0.73 9.80
CA VAL A 425 -12.56 0.55 8.37
C VAL A 425 -11.17 -0.04 8.24
N LEU A 426 -11.08 -1.18 7.55
CA LEU A 426 -9.86 -1.92 7.28
C LEU A 426 -9.49 -1.78 5.80
N LEU A 427 -8.38 -1.11 5.52
CA LEU A 427 -7.90 -0.86 4.17
C LEU A 427 -6.71 -1.76 3.83
N ASP A 428 -6.70 -2.30 2.61
CA ASP A 428 -5.49 -2.76 1.97
C ASP A 428 -4.73 -1.56 1.40
N SER A 429 -3.49 -1.41 1.83
CA SER A 429 -2.60 -0.31 1.44
C SER A 429 -1.40 -0.76 0.63
N ASN A 430 -1.35 -2.03 0.21
CA ASN A 430 -0.20 -2.59 -0.48
C ASN A 430 -0.24 -2.25 -1.96
N ALA A 431 0.86 -1.70 -2.49
CA ALA A 431 1.06 -1.71 -3.94
C ALA A 431 1.38 -3.13 -4.41
N GLU A 432 1.01 -3.46 -5.65
CA GLU A 432 1.48 -4.70 -6.26
C GLU A 432 2.93 -4.54 -6.67
N THR A 433 3.80 -5.39 -6.10
CA THR A 433 5.24 -5.33 -6.34
C THR A 433 5.74 -6.67 -6.84
N HIS A 434 6.83 -6.63 -7.59
CA HIS A 434 7.42 -7.80 -8.26
C HIS A 434 8.86 -8.05 -7.82
N PHE A 435 9.37 -7.20 -6.95
CA PHE A 435 10.77 -7.12 -6.60
C PHE A 435 10.95 -6.51 -5.21
N SER A 436 11.94 -7.01 -4.46
CA SER A 436 12.17 -6.66 -3.06
C SER A 436 12.41 -5.17 -2.84
N PHE A 437 13.09 -4.46 -3.74
CA PHE A 437 13.29 -3.01 -3.64
C PHE A 437 12.01 -2.17 -3.70
N THR A 438 10.96 -2.74 -4.30
CA THR A 438 9.67 -2.06 -4.41
C THR A 438 8.68 -2.54 -3.36
N ASN A 439 9.04 -3.50 -2.51
CA ASN A 439 8.09 -4.22 -1.64
C ASN A 439 7.32 -3.27 -0.69
N ALA A 440 8.01 -2.25 -0.17
CA ALA A 440 7.50 -1.29 0.81
C ALA A 440 6.59 -0.19 0.21
N LEU A 441 6.33 -0.23 -1.09
CA LEU A 441 5.48 0.76 -1.73
C LEU A 441 4.02 0.55 -1.35
N GLY A 442 3.40 1.61 -0.85
CA GLY A 442 1.99 1.61 -0.49
C GLY A 442 1.09 2.34 -1.49
N LEU A 443 -0.14 1.84 -1.67
CA LEU A 443 -1.20 2.47 -2.47
C LEU A 443 -2.58 2.15 -1.89
N VAL A 444 -3.49 3.13 -1.87
CA VAL A 444 -4.93 2.88 -1.62
C VAL A 444 -5.75 3.17 -2.88
N GLY A 445 -6.33 2.14 -3.49
CA GLY A 445 -7.12 2.29 -4.72
C GLY A 445 -8.39 3.14 -4.53
N MET A 446 -8.82 3.88 -5.58
CA MET A 446 -9.96 4.78 -5.46
C MET A 446 -11.29 4.07 -5.25
N ALA A 447 -11.48 2.90 -5.85
CA ALA A 447 -12.69 2.10 -5.65
C ALA A 447 -12.85 1.68 -4.17
N GLN A 448 -11.75 1.29 -3.53
CA GLN A 448 -11.72 0.93 -2.12
C GLN A 448 -12.05 2.15 -1.23
N LEU A 449 -11.38 3.29 -1.45
CA LEU A 449 -11.61 4.46 -0.61
C LEU A 449 -13.03 5.02 -0.76
N ARG A 450 -13.60 5.03 -1.97
CA ARG A 450 -15.01 5.42 -2.18
C ARG A 450 -15.98 4.47 -1.49
N ALA A 451 -15.67 3.18 -1.45
CA ALA A 451 -16.48 2.20 -0.73
C ALA A 451 -16.41 2.43 0.79
N ALA A 452 -15.23 2.75 1.32
CA ALA A 452 -15.08 3.13 2.73
C ALA A 452 -15.89 4.39 3.07
N GLU A 453 -15.82 5.42 2.22
CA GLU A 453 -16.63 6.63 2.38
C GLU A 453 -18.13 6.35 2.32
N ALA A 454 -18.57 5.43 1.45
CA ALA A 454 -19.97 5.03 1.37
C ALA A 454 -20.45 4.30 2.64
N ALA A 455 -19.65 3.36 3.15
CA ALA A 455 -19.94 2.68 4.42
C ALA A 455 -19.98 3.66 5.60
N MET A 456 -19.05 4.61 5.68
CA MET A 456 -19.08 5.65 6.71
C MET A 456 -20.28 6.60 6.58
N ALA A 457 -20.75 6.87 5.36
CA ALA A 457 -21.90 7.73 5.11
C ALA A 457 -23.24 7.09 5.52
N GLU A 458 -23.32 5.76 5.58
CA GLU A 458 -24.48 5.03 6.09
C GLU A 458 -24.70 5.28 7.60
N TYR A 459 -23.62 5.60 8.33
CA TYR A 459 -23.65 5.93 9.76
C TYR A 459 -23.14 7.37 10.00
N PRO A 460 -23.96 8.40 9.71
CA PRO A 460 -23.52 9.79 9.72
C PRO A 460 -23.19 10.34 11.12
N ALA A 461 -23.69 9.71 12.19
CA ALA A 461 -23.38 10.08 13.58
C ALA A 461 -22.21 9.27 14.16
N ALA A 462 -21.77 8.21 13.48
CA ALA A 462 -20.73 7.33 13.99
C ALA A 462 -19.34 7.94 13.88
N ARG A 463 -18.46 7.36 14.69
CA ARG A 463 -17.02 7.61 14.73
C ARG A 463 -16.29 6.41 14.13
N TRP A 464 -15.11 6.64 13.56
CA TRP A 464 -14.43 5.60 12.79
C TRP A 464 -12.94 5.52 13.09
N LEU A 465 -12.48 4.29 13.28
CA LEU A 465 -11.07 3.93 13.12
C LEU A 465 -10.83 3.62 11.66
N VAL A 466 -9.82 4.22 11.04
CA VAL A 466 -9.40 3.92 9.66
C VAL A 466 -8.01 3.30 9.70
N ALA A 467 -7.93 1.99 9.54
CA ALA A 467 -6.71 1.21 9.61
C ALA A 467 -6.12 1.00 8.22
N LEU A 468 -4.83 1.26 8.07
CA LEU A 468 -4.01 0.91 6.90
C LEU A 468 -2.58 0.61 7.36
N HIS A 469 -1.78 -0.12 6.59
CA HIS A 469 -0.42 -0.46 7.02
C HIS A 469 0.57 0.67 6.75
N HIS A 470 0.63 1.16 5.51
CA HIS A 470 1.55 2.22 5.10
C HIS A 470 1.09 3.58 5.63
N HIS A 471 2.05 4.44 6.01
CA HIS A 471 1.71 5.76 6.50
C HIS A 471 1.19 6.69 5.39
N LEU A 472 0.24 7.55 5.73
CA LEU A 472 -0.43 8.45 4.77
C LEU A 472 0.49 9.52 4.18
N ILE A 473 1.43 10.01 4.97
CA ILE A 473 2.28 11.15 4.64
C ILE A 473 3.56 11.08 5.45
N GLU A 474 4.67 11.45 4.85
CA GLU A 474 5.96 11.58 5.53
C GLU A 474 5.86 12.60 6.68
N TYR A 475 6.12 12.16 7.90
CA TYR A 475 6.12 13.02 9.08
C TYR A 475 7.53 13.25 9.64
N PRO A 476 7.76 14.42 10.29
CA PRO A 476 9.08 14.85 10.72
C PRO A 476 9.83 13.83 11.59
N ARG A 477 11.05 13.47 11.20
CA ARG A 477 12.10 13.07 12.16
C ARG A 477 13.39 13.84 11.87
N PRO A 478 13.77 14.79 12.75
CA PRO A 478 15.07 15.43 12.65
C PRO A 478 16.18 14.37 12.59
N GLY A 479 17.08 14.48 11.62
CA GLY A 479 18.22 13.55 11.48
C GLY A 479 17.94 12.21 10.81
N ALA A 480 16.69 11.89 10.44
CA ALA A 480 16.41 10.65 9.69
C ALA A 480 17.11 10.68 8.31
N PRO A 481 17.83 9.61 7.92
CA PRO A 481 18.53 9.54 6.64
C PRO A 481 17.56 9.57 5.46
N LEU A 482 18.06 9.96 4.27
CA LEU A 482 17.25 10.09 3.06
C LEU A 482 16.56 8.77 2.66
N ALA A 483 17.22 7.63 2.92
CA ALA A 483 16.70 6.30 2.66
C ALA A 483 15.36 6.05 3.38
N ASP A 484 15.27 6.42 4.66
CA ASP A 484 14.08 6.22 5.49
C ASP A 484 12.90 7.11 5.07
N ARG A 485 13.18 8.17 4.29
CA ARG A 485 12.20 9.19 3.86
C ARG A 485 11.64 8.95 2.45
N ILE A 486 12.14 7.95 1.72
CA ILE A 486 11.74 7.67 0.34
C ILE A 486 11.07 6.29 0.26
N GLY A 487 9.91 6.21 -0.40
CA GLY A 487 9.30 4.93 -0.78
C GLY A 487 8.53 4.17 0.32
N THR A 488 8.46 4.70 1.55
CA THR A 488 7.71 4.06 2.66
C THR A 488 6.32 4.67 2.88
N ALA A 489 6.06 5.85 2.31
CA ALA A 489 4.74 6.52 2.35
C ALA A 489 3.82 6.01 1.24
N LEU A 490 2.51 6.14 1.45
CA LEU A 490 1.54 5.95 0.38
C LEU A 490 1.85 6.83 -0.84
N VAL A 491 2.02 6.20 -2.01
CA VAL A 491 2.25 6.85 -3.31
C VAL A 491 1.18 7.87 -3.65
N ASN A 492 -0.07 7.59 -3.28
CA ASN A 492 -1.21 8.49 -3.45
C ASN A 492 -1.70 9.08 -2.11
N GLY A 493 -0.84 9.12 -1.09
CA GLY A 493 -1.19 9.49 0.29
C GLY A 493 -1.86 10.86 0.42
N HIS A 494 -1.39 11.88 -0.31
CA HIS A 494 -2.04 13.21 -0.33
C HIS A 494 -3.48 13.17 -0.85
N TRP A 495 -3.77 12.32 -1.83
CA TRP A 495 -5.12 12.15 -2.34
C TRP A 495 -6.01 11.47 -1.28
N VAL A 496 -5.52 10.41 -0.65
CA VAL A 496 -6.23 9.70 0.43
C VAL A 496 -6.52 10.65 1.59
N LEU A 497 -5.51 11.39 2.04
CA LEU A 497 -5.62 12.39 3.10
C LEU A 497 -6.66 13.47 2.76
N ARG A 498 -6.66 14.01 1.54
CA ARG A 498 -7.65 14.99 1.09
C ARG A 498 -9.08 14.45 1.14
N ARG A 499 -9.28 13.17 0.82
CA ARG A 499 -10.60 12.51 0.90
C ARG A 499 -11.03 12.36 2.36
N LEU A 500 -10.18 11.79 3.21
CA LEU A 500 -10.45 11.55 4.63
C LEU A 500 -10.65 12.85 5.43
N ARG A 501 -10.03 13.96 5.03
CA ARG A 501 -10.20 15.28 5.69
C ARG A 501 -11.65 15.75 5.77
N ARG A 502 -12.53 15.29 4.88
CA ARG A 502 -13.96 15.65 4.87
C ARG A 502 -14.72 15.12 6.08
N VAL A 503 -14.18 14.10 6.74
CA VAL A 503 -14.76 13.45 7.93
C VAL A 503 -13.79 13.47 9.12
N ALA A 504 -12.71 14.25 9.03
CA ALA A 504 -11.61 14.31 10.01
C ALA A 504 -12.05 14.41 11.49
N PRO A 505 -13.07 15.21 11.87
CA PRO A 505 -13.48 15.32 13.27
C PRO A 505 -13.91 13.97 13.88
N ARG A 506 -14.45 13.06 13.06
CA ARG A 506 -15.05 11.79 13.49
C ARG A 506 -14.13 10.58 13.29
N ILE A 507 -12.92 10.77 12.77
CA ILE A 507 -12.03 9.66 12.47
C ILE A 507 -10.66 9.76 13.14
N LEU A 508 -10.07 8.58 13.39
CA LEU A 508 -8.68 8.38 13.77
C LEU A 508 -8.05 7.43 12.76
N VAL A 509 -6.94 7.82 12.15
CA VAL A 509 -6.20 6.95 11.23
C VAL A 509 -5.11 6.22 11.99
N LEU A 510 -5.04 4.90 11.83
CA LEU A 510 -4.07 4.02 12.48
C LEU A 510 -3.22 3.31 11.42
N HIS A 511 -1.90 3.30 11.61
CA HIS A 511 -0.97 2.60 10.73
C HIS A 511 0.28 2.09 11.45
N GLY A 512 1.15 1.38 10.72
CA GLY A 512 2.48 0.95 11.18
C GLY A 512 3.53 1.14 10.10
N HIS A 513 4.18 0.05 9.66
CA HIS A 513 5.23 -0.03 8.63
C HIS A 513 6.60 0.53 9.07
N ARG A 514 6.59 1.59 9.89
CA ARG A 514 7.76 2.23 10.53
C ARG A 514 8.57 1.35 11.48
N HIS A 515 7.91 0.42 12.16
CA HIS A 515 8.41 -0.20 13.39
C HIS A 515 8.67 0.83 14.51
N TYR A 516 8.04 2.00 14.44
CA TYR A 516 8.18 3.01 15.48
C TYR A 516 6.90 3.82 15.59
N ASP A 517 6.68 4.39 16.77
CA ASP A 517 5.50 5.16 17.06
C ASP A 517 5.60 6.62 16.61
N TRP A 518 4.43 7.17 16.34
CA TRP A 518 4.24 8.59 16.10
C TRP A 518 2.77 8.92 16.30
N MET A 519 2.47 10.04 16.94
CA MET A 519 1.09 10.50 17.10
C MET A 519 1.04 11.97 16.77
N GLY A 520 0.21 12.30 15.79
CA GLY A 520 0.14 13.66 15.31
C GLY A 520 -1.06 13.93 14.44
N ARG A 521 -0.97 15.05 13.72
CA ARG A 521 -2.03 15.52 12.83
C ARG A 521 -1.47 16.12 11.56
N SER A 522 -2.21 15.95 10.47
CA SER A 522 -2.02 16.71 9.24
C SER A 522 -3.32 17.45 8.92
N GLY A 523 -3.30 18.78 9.08
CA GLY A 523 -4.52 19.57 9.17
C GLY A 523 -5.38 19.12 10.36
N ALA A 524 -6.67 18.83 10.10
CA ALA A 524 -7.60 18.35 11.12
C ALA A 524 -7.57 16.81 11.31
N LEU A 525 -6.88 16.08 10.43
CA LEU A 525 -6.85 14.62 10.46
C LEU A 525 -5.80 14.15 11.48
N ARG A 526 -6.24 13.33 12.45
CA ARG A 526 -5.34 12.68 13.41
C ARG A 526 -4.87 11.35 12.88
N ILE A 527 -3.59 11.09 13.09
CA ILE A 527 -2.88 9.93 12.55
C ILE A 527 -1.99 9.38 13.67
N VAL A 528 -2.07 8.07 13.91
CA VAL A 528 -1.26 7.37 14.89
C VAL A 528 -0.55 6.18 14.25
N SER A 529 0.76 6.11 14.44
CA SER A 529 1.63 5.00 14.06
C SER A 529 1.86 4.11 15.28
N ALA A 530 1.67 2.80 15.13
CA ALA A 530 2.13 1.83 16.11
C ALA A 530 3.63 1.53 15.92
N PRO A 531 4.38 1.30 17.01
CA PRO A 531 5.68 0.67 16.96
C PRO A 531 5.51 -0.84 16.73
N SER A 532 6.60 -1.53 16.36
CA SER A 532 6.64 -2.98 16.43
C SER A 532 6.88 -3.43 17.89
N PRO A 533 5.96 -4.13 18.57
CA PRO A 533 6.24 -4.66 19.90
C PRO A 533 7.35 -5.74 19.87
N VAL A 534 7.68 -6.24 18.68
CA VAL A 534 8.68 -7.28 18.46
C VAL A 534 10.03 -6.67 18.07
N MET A 535 10.08 -5.86 17.02
CA MET A 535 11.31 -5.41 16.36
C MET A 535 11.80 -4.02 16.76
N SER A 536 10.98 -3.17 17.40
CA SER A 536 11.39 -1.77 17.68
C SER A 536 12.57 -1.65 18.65
N ALA A 537 12.87 -2.72 19.39
CA ALA A 537 13.81 -2.74 20.48
C ALA A 537 14.93 -3.76 20.20
N PRO A 538 16.22 -3.42 20.40
CA PRO A 538 17.30 -4.40 20.33
C PRO A 538 17.07 -5.62 21.24
N PRO A 539 17.70 -6.78 20.97
CA PRO A 539 17.65 -7.93 21.86
C PRO A 539 18.04 -7.57 23.30
N GLY A 540 17.25 -8.03 24.28
CA GLY A 540 17.48 -7.76 25.70
C GLY A 540 17.00 -6.39 26.19
N THR A 541 16.34 -5.59 25.34
CA THR A 541 15.66 -4.35 25.74
C THR A 541 14.14 -4.48 25.60
N GLU A 542 13.41 -3.65 26.36
CA GLU A 542 11.95 -3.65 26.40
C GLU A 542 11.36 -3.06 25.10
N GLY A 543 10.45 -3.81 24.49
CA GLY A 543 9.55 -3.31 23.45
C GLY A 543 8.35 -2.59 24.06
N HIS A 544 7.46 -2.08 23.22
CA HIS A 544 6.19 -1.54 23.70
C HIS A 544 5.08 -1.60 22.66
N ALA A 545 3.85 -1.49 23.14
CA ALA A 545 2.64 -1.28 22.37
C ALA A 545 1.84 -0.10 22.94
N TRP A 546 0.83 0.36 22.20
CA TRP A 546 -0.07 1.42 22.67
C TRP A 546 -1.49 0.92 22.86
N ILE A 547 -2.10 1.31 23.98
CA ILE A 547 -3.55 1.27 24.17
C ILE A 547 -4.07 2.69 24.03
N HIS A 548 -4.84 2.95 22.98
CA HIS A 548 -5.46 4.25 22.73
C HIS A 548 -6.78 4.33 23.46
N ALA A 549 -6.92 5.35 24.30
CA ALA A 549 -8.18 5.71 24.94
C ALA A 549 -8.94 6.71 24.07
N LEU A 550 -10.21 6.42 23.79
CA LEU A 550 -11.05 7.22 22.91
C LEU A 550 -12.38 7.55 23.59
N ALA A 551 -12.95 8.70 23.26
CA ALA A 551 -14.25 9.13 23.76
C ALA A 551 -15.01 9.96 22.71
N PRO A 552 -16.33 10.11 22.82
CA PRO A 552 -17.06 11.17 22.13
C PRO A 552 -16.47 12.54 22.47
N ALA A 553 -16.15 13.34 21.45
CA ALA A 553 -15.80 14.74 21.65
C ALA A 553 -17.07 15.60 21.80
N PRO A 554 -17.02 16.75 22.51
CA PRO A 554 -18.17 17.63 22.72
C PRO A 554 -18.82 18.14 21.44
N ASP A 555 -18.07 18.22 20.34
CA ASP A 555 -18.52 18.64 19.01
C ASP A 555 -19.15 17.50 18.19
N GLY A 556 -19.38 16.33 18.80
CA GLY A 556 -19.84 15.12 18.13
C GLY A 556 -18.72 14.36 17.40
N GLY A 557 -17.47 14.84 17.47
CA GLY A 557 -16.30 14.17 16.94
C GLY A 557 -15.86 12.95 17.75
N LEU A 558 -14.76 12.34 17.32
CA LEU A 558 -13.99 11.37 18.10
C LEU A 558 -12.93 12.15 18.86
N ALA A 559 -12.69 11.89 20.14
CA ALA A 559 -11.58 12.44 20.91
C ALA A 559 -10.53 11.35 21.12
N LEU A 560 -9.25 11.70 20.96
CA LEU A 560 -8.12 10.87 21.37
C LEU A 560 -7.69 11.39 22.74
N LEU A 561 -7.79 10.54 23.76
CA LEU A 561 -7.35 10.83 25.12
C LEU A 561 -5.90 10.39 25.32
N ALA A 562 -5.32 10.68 26.49
CA ALA A 562 -3.97 10.25 26.85
C ALA A 562 -3.79 8.74 26.57
N PRO A 563 -2.91 8.36 25.61
CA PRO A 563 -2.68 6.96 25.30
C PRO A 563 -1.82 6.32 26.37
N ARG A 564 -2.03 5.02 26.62
CA ARG A 564 -1.24 4.24 27.58
C ARG A 564 -0.19 3.43 26.86
N ARG A 565 1.08 3.62 27.24
CA ARG A 565 2.20 2.80 26.77
C ARG A 565 2.23 1.50 27.58
N VAL A 566 2.23 0.38 26.89
CA VAL A 566 2.33 -0.96 27.47
C VAL A 566 3.73 -1.48 27.19
N VAL A 567 4.51 -1.75 28.24
CA VAL A 567 5.88 -2.24 28.13
C VAL A 567 5.86 -3.75 27.90
N VAL A 568 6.67 -4.22 26.94
CA VAL A 568 6.83 -5.64 26.61
C VAL A 568 8.26 -6.05 26.97
N PRO A 569 8.46 -6.96 27.94
CA PRO A 569 9.79 -7.35 28.41
C PRO A 569 10.59 -8.22 27.42
#